data_AF-A0A967C6V7-F1
#
_entry.id   AF-A0A967C6V7-F1
#
_cell.length_a   1.000
_cell.length_b   1.000
_cell.length_c   1.000
_cell.angle_alpha   90.00
_cell.angle_beta   90.00
_cell.angle_gamma   90.00
#
_symmetry.space_group_name_H-M   'P 1'
#
loop_
_entity.id
_entity.type
_entity.pdbx_description
1 polymer ?
#
loop_
_entity_poly.entity_id
_entity_poly.type
_entity_poly.pdbx_seq_one_letter_code
_entity_poly.pdbx_strand_id
1 'polypeptide(L)'
;MSAALVALFAPYCDGANRAAVLEQALERLAVGSWRGARPLQPSGLRPFELRWSGEASPLEPSRCTLTFPEQAEVRYSFALPAYQLVLWLMDGLEAGGDDLPIGFWHWLLLGASPETRSA
;
A
#
# COMPACT_ATOMS: atom_id res chain seq x y z
N MET A 1 -12.69 11.42 6.37
CA MET A 1 -12.52 11.51 4.89
C MET A 1 -13.83 11.97 4.19
N SER A 2 -13.89 12.19 2.86
CA SER A 2 -15.17 12.46 2.16
C SER A 2 -15.91 11.16 1.83
N ALA A 3 -17.22 11.09 2.09
CA ALA A 3 -18.05 9.92 1.81
C ALA A 3 -18.07 9.53 0.32
N ALA A 4 -17.90 10.51 -0.58
CA ALA A 4 -17.81 10.29 -2.02
C ALA A 4 -16.56 9.48 -2.41
N LEU A 5 -15.41 9.75 -1.78
CA LEU A 5 -14.17 9.02 -2.06
C LEU A 5 -14.26 7.57 -1.58
N VAL A 6 -14.85 7.34 -0.40
CA VAL A 6 -15.13 5.99 0.09
C VAL A 6 -16.03 5.22 -0.88
N ALA A 7 -17.12 5.84 -1.33
CA ALA A 7 -18.03 5.22 -2.29
C ALA A 7 -17.36 4.89 -3.64
N LEU A 8 -16.41 5.72 -4.07
CA LEU A 8 -15.66 5.52 -5.32
C LEU A 8 -14.71 4.31 -5.23
N PHE A 9 -14.05 4.10 -4.09
CA PHE A 9 -13.10 3.00 -3.89
C PHE A 9 -13.75 1.69 -3.43
N ALA A 10 -14.92 1.75 -2.79
CA ALA A 10 -15.58 0.59 -2.18
C ALA A 10 -15.76 -0.63 -3.10
N PRO A 11 -16.11 -0.51 -4.39
CA PRO A 11 -16.28 -1.65 -5.29
C PRO A 11 -14.98 -2.45 -5.53
N TYR A 12 -13.82 -1.81 -5.39
CA TYR A 12 -12.51 -2.41 -5.64
C TYR A 12 -11.83 -2.93 -4.38
N CYS A 13 -12.21 -2.37 -3.22
CA CYS A 13 -11.48 -2.54 -1.96
C CYS A 13 -12.25 -3.36 -0.92
N ASP A 14 -13.31 -4.07 -1.33
CA ASP A 14 -14.22 -4.76 -0.39
C ASP A 14 -14.80 -3.82 0.69
N GLY A 15 -15.10 -2.57 0.28
CA GLY A 15 -15.50 -1.50 1.19
C GLY A 15 -16.82 -1.75 1.92
N ALA A 16 -17.64 -2.70 1.45
CA ALA A 16 -18.87 -3.12 2.12
C ALA A 16 -18.58 -3.84 3.45
N ASN A 17 -17.50 -4.62 3.51
CA ASN A 17 -17.11 -5.38 4.70
C ASN A 17 -16.04 -4.66 5.54
N ARG A 18 -15.23 -3.81 4.90
CA ARG A 18 -14.05 -3.18 5.51
C ARG A 18 -14.12 -1.65 5.51
N ALA A 19 -15.33 -1.07 5.63
CA ALA A 19 -15.56 0.38 5.47
C ALA A 19 -14.66 1.27 6.37
N ALA A 20 -14.51 0.91 7.64
CA ALA A 20 -13.69 1.69 8.59
C ALA A 20 -12.19 1.63 8.25
N VAL A 21 -11.71 0.50 7.73
CA VAL A 21 -10.31 0.33 7.31
C VAL A 21 -10.09 1.04 5.97
N LEU A 22 -11.07 1.00 5.06
CA LEU A 22 -11.05 1.73 3.80
C LEU A 22 -10.95 3.24 4.05
N GLU A 23 -11.71 3.79 5.00
CA GLU A 23 -11.60 5.22 5.36
C GLU A 23 -10.18 5.57 5.83
N GLN A 24 -9.60 4.79 6.73
CA GLN A 24 -8.22 5.00 7.21
C GLN A 24 -7.18 4.86 6.09
N ALA A 25 -7.36 3.89 5.20
CA ALA A 25 -6.47 3.69 4.05
C ALA A 25 -6.54 4.89 3.09
N LEU A 26 -7.71 5.47 2.87
CA LEU A 26 -7.87 6.68 2.07
C LEU A 26 -7.27 7.91 2.74
N GLU A 27 -7.34 8.01 4.08
CA GLU A 27 -6.65 9.06 4.84
C GLU A 27 -5.14 8.96 4.65
N ARG A 28 -4.61 7.74 4.71
CA ARG A 28 -3.20 7.50 4.40
C ARG A 28 -2.88 7.79 2.94
N LEU A 29 -3.74 7.40 2.00
CA LEU A 29 -3.58 7.72 0.59
C LEU A 29 -3.42 9.24 0.37
N ALA A 30 -4.21 10.06 1.07
CA ALA A 30 -4.12 11.52 1.02
C ALA A 30 -2.80 12.08 1.62
N VAL A 31 -2.21 11.39 2.59
CA VAL A 31 -0.89 11.75 3.15
C VAL A 31 0.23 11.53 2.13
N GLY A 32 0.07 10.62 1.16
CA GLY A 32 1.04 10.41 0.09
C GLY A 32 2.26 9.56 0.50
N SER A 33 2.26 8.98 1.69
CA SER A 33 3.38 8.14 2.16
C SER A 33 3.01 7.16 3.27
N TRP A 34 3.83 6.12 3.39
CA TRP A 34 3.87 5.16 4.48
C TRP A 34 5.32 4.94 4.92
N ARG A 35 5.57 5.02 6.22
CA ARG A 35 6.84 4.61 6.84
C ARG A 35 6.61 3.41 7.73
N GLY A 36 7.48 2.41 7.60
CA GLY A 36 7.37 1.16 8.32
C GLY A 36 8.71 0.46 8.41
N ALA A 37 8.73 -0.74 8.95
CA ALA A 37 9.90 -1.59 9.07
C ALA A 37 9.55 -3.04 8.72
N ARG A 38 10.21 -3.57 7.68
CA ARG A 38 10.06 -4.96 7.26
C ARG A 38 10.93 -5.89 8.11
N PRO A 39 10.37 -6.92 8.77
CA PRO A 39 11.17 -7.96 9.41
C PRO A 39 12.06 -8.70 8.40
N LEU A 40 13.34 -8.82 8.73
CA LEU A 40 14.29 -9.62 7.97
C LEU A 40 14.43 -11.00 8.61
N GLN A 41 14.57 -12.03 7.77
CA GLN A 41 14.95 -13.36 8.24
C GLN A 41 16.47 -13.56 8.05
N PRO A 42 17.19 -14.15 9.03
CA PRO A 42 16.70 -14.70 10.30
C PRO A 42 16.49 -13.68 11.43
N SER A 43 17.03 -12.46 11.32
CA SER A 43 16.80 -11.38 12.28
C SER A 43 17.01 -10.00 11.68
N GLY A 44 16.45 -8.98 12.33
CA GLY A 44 16.59 -7.57 11.97
C GLY A 44 15.29 -6.95 11.47
N LEU A 45 15.29 -5.62 11.41
CA LEU A 45 14.23 -4.82 10.83
C LEU A 45 14.85 -3.95 9.75
N ARG A 46 14.14 -3.80 8.63
CA ARG A 46 14.55 -2.93 7.53
C ARG A 46 13.56 -1.78 7.40
N PRO A 47 13.89 -0.58 7.90
CA PRO A 47 13.07 0.60 7.71
C PRO A 47 12.87 0.89 6.23
N PHE A 48 11.65 1.26 5.85
CA PHE A 48 11.32 1.70 4.51
C PHE A 48 10.44 2.95 4.53
N GLU A 49 10.48 3.68 3.43
CA GLU A 49 9.51 4.72 3.12
C GLU A 49 8.94 4.44 1.72
N LEU A 50 7.63 4.24 1.66
CA LEU A 50 6.86 4.21 0.43
C LEU A 50 6.20 5.58 0.25
N ARG A 51 6.42 6.21 -0.89
CA ARG A 51 5.75 7.47 -1.27
C ARG A 51 4.95 7.26 -2.54
N TRP A 52 3.88 8.02 -2.70
CA TRP A 52 3.09 8.01 -3.92
C TRP A 52 2.56 9.39 -4.28
N SER A 53 2.26 9.55 -5.56
CA SER A 53 1.53 10.70 -6.10
C SER A 53 0.58 10.24 -7.20
N GLY A 54 -0.53 10.94 -7.35
CA GLY A 54 -1.58 10.58 -8.31
C GLY A 54 -2.89 11.28 -7.96
N GLU A 55 -3.86 11.12 -8.84
CA GLU A 55 -5.22 11.62 -8.63
C GLU A 55 -6.05 10.65 -7.79
N ALA A 56 -7.12 11.17 -7.19
CA ALA A 56 -8.02 10.41 -6.33
C ALA A 56 -9.06 9.60 -7.16
N SER A 57 -8.58 8.77 -8.09
CA SER A 57 -9.40 7.86 -8.91
C SER A 57 -8.89 6.42 -8.79
N PRO A 58 -9.75 5.43 -8.48
CA PRO A 58 -9.33 4.05 -8.22
C PRO A 58 -8.55 3.41 -9.36
N LEU A 59 -8.93 3.70 -10.61
CA LEU A 59 -8.34 3.09 -11.80
C LEU A 59 -7.13 3.88 -12.33
N GLU A 60 -6.93 5.11 -11.87
CA GLU A 60 -5.81 5.92 -12.31
C GLU A 60 -4.49 5.44 -11.67
N PRO A 61 -3.38 5.45 -12.42
CA PRO A 61 -2.10 5.04 -11.88
C PRO A 61 -1.58 5.97 -10.78
N SER A 62 -1.28 5.39 -9.62
CA SER A 62 -0.47 6.02 -8.57
C SER A 62 1.00 5.74 -8.82
N ARG A 63 1.79 6.81 -9.00
CA ARG A 63 3.25 6.70 -9.17
C ARG A 63 3.87 6.56 -7.80
N CYS A 64 4.50 5.42 -7.56
CA CYS A 64 5.03 5.06 -6.26
C CYS A 64 6.56 5.00 -6.29
N THR A 65 7.17 5.29 -5.16
CA THR A 65 8.61 5.14 -4.94
C THR A 65 8.83 4.53 -3.57
N LEU A 66 9.49 3.38 -3.53
CA LEU A 66 9.94 2.72 -2.30
C LEU A 66 11.44 2.96 -2.11
N THR A 67 11.81 3.39 -0.92
CA THR A 67 13.20 3.64 -0.52
C THR A 67 13.50 3.03 0.83
N PHE A 68 14.77 2.70 1.06
CA PHE A 68 15.28 2.21 2.33
C PHE A 68 16.31 3.20 2.88
N PRO A 69 16.06 3.86 4.02
CA PRO A 69 16.96 4.91 4.54
C PRO A 69 18.41 4.44 4.74
N GLU A 70 18.59 3.17 5.10
CA GLU A 70 19.91 2.55 5.32
C GLU A 70 20.58 2.07 4.03
N GLN A 71 19.87 2.13 2.89
CA GLN A 71 20.37 1.73 1.57
C GLN A 71 19.88 2.70 0.50
N ALA A 72 20.45 3.90 0.48
CA ALA A 72 20.05 4.97 -0.43
C ALA A 72 20.15 4.59 -1.92
N GLU A 73 21.00 3.62 -2.28
CA GLU A 73 21.14 3.11 -3.65
C GLU A 73 19.96 2.24 -4.09
N VAL A 74 19.24 1.61 -3.13
CA VAL A 74 18.11 0.73 -3.41
C VAL A 74 16.83 1.55 -3.44
N ARG A 75 16.37 1.82 -4.67
CA ARG A 75 15.11 2.50 -4.95
C ARG A 75 14.28 1.72 -5.94
N TYR A 76 13.02 1.50 -5.62
CA TYR A 76 12.04 0.96 -6.56
C TYR A 76 11.07 2.06 -6.98
N SER A 77 10.83 2.17 -8.28
CA SER A 77 9.83 3.07 -8.86
C SER A 77 8.88 2.27 -9.74
N PHE A 78 7.59 2.43 -9.49
CA PHE A 78 6.54 1.66 -10.17
C PHE A 78 5.23 2.46 -10.22
N ALA A 79 4.30 2.03 -11.07
CA ALA A 79 2.96 2.58 -11.13
C ALA A 79 1.94 1.45 -11.14
N LEU A 80 0.84 1.64 -10.42
CA LEU A 80 -0.29 0.72 -10.34
C LEU A 80 -1.59 1.47 -10.09
N PRO A 81 -2.76 0.91 -10.43
CA PRO A 81 -4.04 1.53 -10.14
C PRO A 81 -4.17 1.90 -8.66
N ALA A 82 -4.68 3.09 -8.34
CA ALA A 82 -4.80 3.56 -6.96
C ALA A 82 -5.56 2.59 -6.04
N TYR A 83 -6.55 1.86 -6.56
CA TYR A 83 -7.28 0.85 -5.76
C TYR A 83 -6.36 -0.24 -5.23
N GLN A 84 -5.36 -0.67 -6.01
CA GLN A 84 -4.44 -1.72 -5.61
C GLN A 84 -3.50 -1.24 -4.49
N LEU A 85 -3.08 0.04 -4.55
CA LEU A 85 -2.36 0.67 -3.45
C LEU A 85 -3.24 0.68 -2.20
N VAL A 86 -4.49 1.15 -2.31
CA VAL A 86 -5.44 1.21 -1.18
C VAL A 86 -5.67 -0.17 -0.56
N LEU A 87 -5.84 -1.22 -1.36
CA LEU A 87 -5.93 -2.60 -0.86
C LEU A 87 -4.74 -2.97 0.02
N TRP A 88 -3.51 -2.70 -0.42
CA TRP A 88 -2.33 -2.97 0.39
C TRP A 88 -2.23 -2.09 1.63
N LEU A 89 -2.69 -0.83 1.54
CA LEU A 89 -2.77 0.04 2.71
C LEU A 89 -3.73 -0.54 3.75
N MET A 90 -4.89 -1.03 3.31
CA MET A 90 -5.89 -1.65 4.19
C MET A 90 -5.33 -2.91 4.87
N ASP A 91 -4.72 -3.80 4.09
CA ASP A 91 -4.17 -5.06 4.62
C ASP A 91 -3.02 -4.79 5.62
N GLY A 92 -2.16 -3.81 5.34
CA GLY A 92 -1.11 -3.40 6.28
C GLY A 92 -1.66 -2.76 7.56
N LEU A 93 -2.73 -1.96 7.47
CA LEU A 93 -3.36 -1.33 8.63
C LEU A 93 -3.98 -2.37 9.56
N GLU A 94 -4.65 -3.38 9.01
CA GLU A 94 -5.20 -4.50 9.77
C GLU A 94 -4.11 -5.37 10.41
N ALA A 95 -2.94 -5.48 9.76
CA ALA A 95 -1.78 -6.18 10.31
C ALA A 95 -0.98 -5.36 11.35
N GLY A 96 -1.43 -4.16 11.73
CA GLY A 96 -0.83 -3.32 12.77
C GLY A 96 -0.11 -2.07 12.27
N GLY A 97 0.05 -1.90 10.94
CA GLY A 97 0.57 -0.68 10.33
C GLY A 97 2.10 -0.58 10.26
N ASP A 98 2.83 -1.57 10.74
CA ASP A 98 4.30 -1.54 10.81
C ASP A 98 4.99 -2.00 9.53
N ASP A 99 4.40 -2.90 8.74
CA ASP A 99 4.94 -3.40 7.47
C ASP A 99 3.90 -3.30 6.35
N LEU A 100 4.37 -3.35 5.11
CA LEU A 100 3.53 -3.59 3.93
C LEU A 100 3.16 -5.08 3.87
N PRO A 101 1.96 -5.42 3.35
CA PRO A 101 1.49 -6.80 3.31
C PRO A 101 2.39 -7.68 2.44
N ILE A 102 2.48 -8.98 2.75
CA ILE A 102 3.35 -9.89 2.02
C ILE A 102 3.04 -9.97 0.52
N GLY A 103 1.77 -9.79 0.13
CA GLY A 103 1.35 -9.68 -1.28
C GLY A 103 2.02 -8.54 -2.04
N PHE A 104 2.23 -7.38 -1.40
CA PHE A 104 3.00 -6.27 -1.99
C PHE A 104 4.44 -6.69 -2.27
N TRP A 105 5.09 -7.35 -1.30
CA TRP A 105 6.49 -7.73 -1.41
C TRP A 105 6.72 -8.84 -2.43
N HIS A 106 5.82 -9.82 -2.52
CA HIS A 106 5.87 -10.84 -3.57
C HIS A 106 5.66 -10.23 -4.96
N TRP A 107 4.71 -9.31 -5.10
CA TRP A 107 4.51 -8.59 -6.36
C TRP A 107 5.78 -7.81 -6.76
N LEU A 108 6.33 -7.01 -5.86
CA LEU A 108 7.47 -6.14 -6.15
C LEU A 108 8.77 -6.91 -6.42
N LEU A 109 9.09 -7.90 -5.59
CA LEU A 109 10.40 -8.57 -5.61
C LEU A 109 10.42 -9.84 -6.46
N LEU A 110 9.27 -10.52 -6.60
CA LEU A 110 9.17 -11.79 -7.30
C LEU A 110 8.38 -11.68 -8.61
N GLY A 111 7.82 -10.51 -8.93
CA GLY A 111 6.98 -10.32 -10.12
C GLY A 111 5.66 -11.10 -10.06
N ALA A 112 5.19 -11.46 -8.86
CA ALA A 112 3.89 -12.12 -8.69
C ALA A 112 2.74 -11.20 -9.13
N SER A 113 1.57 -11.76 -9.44
CA SER A 113 0.39 -10.94 -9.74
C SER A 113 -0.11 -10.21 -8.48
N PRO A 114 -0.49 -8.92 -8.56
CA PRO A 114 -0.83 -8.09 -7.40
C PRO A 114 -2.11 -8.56 -6.67
N GLU A 115 -2.93 -9.37 -7.34
CA GLU A 115 -4.17 -9.97 -6.86
C GLU A 115 -3.97 -11.29 -6.08
N THR A 116 -2.72 -11.74 -5.92
CA THR A 116 -2.38 -12.88 -5.05
C THR A 116 -2.64 -12.49 -3.60
N ARG A 117 -3.88 -12.65 -3.15
CA ARG A 117 -4.22 -12.57 -1.72
C ARG A 117 -3.48 -13.69 -1.01
N SER A 118 -2.79 -13.33 0.07
CA SER A 118 -2.17 -14.32 0.92
C SER A 118 -3.28 -15.03 1.67
N ALA A 119 -3.44 -16.33 1.41
CA ALA A 119 -4.35 -17.21 2.11
C ALA A 119 -3.94 -17.37 3.58
#